data_AF-A0A7X7TSI5-F1
#
_entry.id   AF-A0A7X7TSI5-F1
#
_cell.length_a   1.000
_cell.length_b   1.000
_cell.length_c   1.000
_cell.angle_alpha   90.00
_cell.angle_beta   90.00
_cell.angle_gamma   90.00
#
_symmetry.space_group_name_H-M   'P 1'
#
loop_
_entity.id
_entity.type
_entity.pdbx_description
1 polymer ?
#
loop_
_entity_poly.entity_id
_entity_poly.type
_entity_poly.pdbx_seq_one_letter_code
_entity_poly.pdbx_strand_id
1 'polypeptide(L)' 'MKISYVISNILFIAFVVALVVAIVFFEIGLSSLRKQNERKTKESNTLGFRWLIYSGVLLALSIGISFLNF' A
#
# COMPACT_ATOMS: atom_id res chain seq x y z
N MET A 1 20.40 -18.31 8.39
CA MET A 1 19.21 -17.73 7.74
C MET A 1 19.64 -17.16 6.40
N LYS A 2 19.06 -17.59 5.27
CA LYS A 2 19.40 -17.01 3.95
C LYS A 2 19.00 -15.53 3.96
N ILE A 3 19.89 -14.65 3.51
CA ILE A 3 19.68 -13.18 3.42
C ILE A 3 18.37 -12.82 2.70
N SER A 4 17.93 -13.67 1.78
CA SER A 4 16.64 -13.55 1.08
C SER A 4 15.42 -13.55 1.99
N TYR A 5 15.42 -14.31 3.09
CA TYR A 5 14.32 -14.29 4.06
C TYR A 5 14.24 -12.96 4.80
N VAL A 6 15.38 -12.34 5.12
CA VAL A 6 15.41 -11.05 5.80
C VAL A 6 14.87 -9.96 4.87
N ILE A 7 15.28 -9.97 3.60
CA ILE A 7 14.80 -9.01 2.59
C ILE A 7 13.29 -9.17 2.34
N SER A 8 12.79 -10.40 2.21
CA SER A 8 11.36 -10.66 2.00
C SER A 8 10.50 -10.17 3.17
N ASN A 9 10.95 -10.38 4.41
CA ASN A 9 10.27 -9.87 5.60
C ASN A 9 10.25 -8.34 5.66
N ILE A 10 11.36 -7.66 5.33
CA ILE A 10 11.40 -6.19 5.28
C ILE A 10 10.41 -5.66 4.23
N LEU A 11 10.37 -6.27 3.04
CA LEU A 11 9.42 -5.90 1.99
C LEU A 11 7.96 -6.13 2.41
N PHE A 12 7.70 -7.21 3.16
CA PHE A 12 6.37 -7.50 3.69
C PHE A 12 5.93 -6.47 4.74
N ILE A 13 6.83 -6.06 5.65
CA ILE A 13 6.56 -5.00 6.62
C ILE A 13 6.29 -3.67 5.90
N ALA A 14 7.11 -3.32 4.91
CA ALA A 14 6.90 -2.12 4.09
C ALA A 14 5.56 -2.15 3.35
N PHE A 15 5.13 -3.31 2.85
CA PHE A 15 3.79 -3.52 2.29
C PHE A 15 2.68 -3.21 3.30
N VAL A 16 2.75 -3.77 4.51
CA VAL A 16 1.74 -3.54 5.56
C VAL A 16 1.63 -2.05 5.89
N VAL A 17 2.76 -1.36 6.06
CA VAL A 17 2.77 0.08 6.34
C VAL A 17 2.16 0.88 5.18
N ALA A 18 2.54 0.60 3.93
CA ALA A 18 1.98 1.26 2.75
C ALA A 18 0.47 1.01 2.60
N LEU A 19 0.01 -0.21 2.94
CA LEU A 19 -1.40 -0.57 2.90
C LEU A 19 -2.20 0.20 3.94
N VAL A 20 -1.70 0.32 5.17
CA VAL A 20 -2.34 1.12 6.23
C VAL A 20 -2.46 2.59 5.78
N VAL A 21 -1.41 3.15 5.19
CA VAL A 21 -1.45 4.52 4.65
C VAL A 21 -2.51 4.65 3.55
N ALA A 22 -2.59 3.68 2.62
CA ALA A 22 -3.62 3.67 1.58
C ALA A 22 -5.04 3.64 2.17
N ILE A 23 -5.29 2.80 3.18
CA ILE A 23 -6.59 2.70 3.87
C ILE A 23 -6.96 4.04 4.51
N VAL A 24 -6.02 4.71 5.20
CA VAL A 24 -6.27 6.02 5.82
C VAL A 24 -6.67 7.06 4.76
N PHE A 25 -5.98 7.10 3.62
CA PHE A 25 -6.34 8.01 2.52
C PHE A 25 -7.72 7.70 1.91
N PHE A 26 -8.09 6.42 1.80
CA PHE A 26 -9.43 6.03 1.36
C PHE A 26 -10.50 6.41 2.38
N GLU A 27 -10.25 6.22 3.68
CA GLU A 27 -11.17 6.60 4.75
C GLU A 27 -11.42 8.11 4.78
N ILE A 28 -10.35 8.91 4.60
CA ILE A 28 -10.45 10.37 4.47
C ILE A 28 -11.27 10.74 3.22
N GLY A 29 -11.03 10.07 2.09
CA GLY A 29 -11.78 10.28 0.84
C GLY A 29 -13.27 9.93 0.96
N LEU A 30 -13.60 8.83 1.64
CA LEU A 30 -14.98 8.44 1.96
C LEU A 30 -15.65 9.42 2.93
N SER A 31 -14.91 9.89 3.94
CA SER A 31 -15.41 10.90 4.86
C SER A 31 -15.63 12.26 4.18
N SER A 32 -14.84 12.64 3.17
CA SER A 32 -15.03 13.88 2.41
C SER A 32 -16.16 13.78 1.40
N LEU A 33 -16.44 12.59 0.86
CA LEU A 33 -17.63 12.31 0.05
C LEU A 33 -18.92 12.61 0.82
N ARG A 34 -19.00 12.18 2.09
CA ARG A 34 -20.14 12.49 2.97
C ARG A 34 -20.35 13.99 3.20
N LYS A 35 -19.29 14.80 3.10
CA LYS A 35 -19.32 16.27 3.28
C LYS A 35 -19.47 17.03 1.95
N GLN A 36 -19.75 16.35 0.84
CA GLN A 36 -19.85 16.92 -0.52
C GLN A 36 -18.64 17.76 -0.95
N ASN A 37 -17.46 17.48 -0.39
CA ASN A 37 -16.25 18.23 -0.70
C ASN A 37 -15.49 17.57 -1.85
N GLU A 38 -15.97 17.80 -3.08
CA GLU A 38 -15.52 17.10 -4.30
C GLU A 38 -14.02 17.24 -4.59
N ARG A 39 -13.43 18.42 -4.33
CA ARG A 39 -11.99 18.64 -4.51
C ARG A 39 -11.16 17.74 -3.59
N LYS A 40 -11.50 17.72 -2.30
CA LYS A 40 -10.76 16.96 -1.29
C LYS A 40 -10.93 15.45 -1.49
N THR A 41 -12.10 15.04 -1.97
CA THR A 41 -12.36 13.64 -2.36
C THR A 41 -11.46 13.18 -3.49
N LYS A 42 -11.40 13.92 -4.62
CA LYS A 42 -10.59 13.50 -5.78
C LYS A 42 -9.11 13.39 -5.42
N GLU A 43 -8.61 14.33 -4.63
CA GLU A 43 -7.21 14.38 -4.21
C GLU A 43 -6.87 13.22 -3.25
N SER A 44 -7.70 13.01 -2.21
CA SER A 44 -7.49 11.92 -1.25
C SER A 44 -7.63 10.53 -1.89
N ASN A 45 -8.61 10.33 -2.77
CA ASN A 45 -8.76 9.06 -3.50
C ASN A 45 -7.59 8.81 -4.45
N THR A 46 -7.08 9.84 -5.14
CA THR A 46 -5.93 9.71 -6.02
C THR A 46 -4.69 9.29 -5.24
N LEU A 47 -4.45 9.92 -4.08
CA LEU A 47 -3.36 9.55 -3.19
C LEU A 47 -3.53 8.12 -2.65
N GLY A 48 -4.73 7.76 -2.19
CA GLY A 48 -5.06 6.40 -1.74
C GLY A 48 -4.80 5.35 -2.82
N PHE A 49 -5.19 5.62 -4.07
CA PHE A 49 -4.92 4.72 -5.20
C PHE A 49 -3.43 4.60 -5.51
N ARG A 50 -2.65 5.68 -5.45
CA ARG A 50 -1.19 5.62 -5.64
C ARG A 50 -0.52 4.77 -4.56
N TRP A 51 -0.88 4.96 -3.29
CA TRP A 51 -0.38 4.15 -2.19
C TRP A 51 -0.80 2.68 -2.29
N LEU A 52 -2.03 2.42 -2.75
CA LEU A 52 -2.50 1.06 -3.02
C LEU A 52 -1.67 0.38 -4.11
N ILE A 53 -1.37 1.07 -5.21
CA ILE A 53 -0.50 0.54 -6.27
C ILE A 53 0.91 0.25 -5.72
N TYR A 54 1.49 1.17 -4.95
CA TYR A 54 2.81 0.95 -4.32
C TYR A 54 2.79 -0.25 -3.37
N SER A 55 1.73 -0.43 -2.59
CA SER A 55 1.56 -1.61 -1.74
C SER A 55 1.47 -2.90 -2.57
N GLY A 56 0.70 -2.90 -3.66
CA GLY A 56 0.59 -4.05 -4.56
C GLY A 56 1.93 -4.45 -5.18
N VAL A 57 2.74 -3.46 -5.60
CA VAL A 57 4.09 -3.71 -6.15
C VAL A 57 5.03 -4.29 -5.09
N LEU A 58 5.02 -3.74 -3.87
CA LEU A 58 5.81 -4.26 -2.75
C LEU A 58 5.45 -5.71 -2.41
N LEU A 59 4.15 -6.04 -2.43
CA LEU A 59 3.68 -7.40 -2.21
C LEU A 59 4.14 -8.34 -3.33
N ALA A 60 3.98 -7.94 -4.59
CA ALA A 60 4.40 -8.73 -5.75
C ALA A 60 5.92 -8.99 -5.73
N LEU A 61 6.73 -7.99 -5.36
CA LEU A 61 8.17 -8.13 -5.19
C LEU A 61 8.51 -9.07 -4.03
N SER A 62 7.82 -8.95 -2.89
CA SER A 62 8.04 -9.84 -1.74
C SER A 62 7.76 -11.30 -2.09
N ILE A 63 6.62 -11.57 -2.76
CA ILE A 63 6.24 -12.92 -3.19
C ILE A 63 7.22 -13.45 -4.25
N GLY A 64 7.54 -12.64 -5.27
CA GLY A 64 8.45 -13.03 -6.34
C GLY A 64 9.85 -13.38 -5.85
N ILE A 65 10.40 -12.57 -4.94
CA ILE A 65 11.70 -12.83 -4.30
C ILE A 65 11.64 -14.09 -3.43
N SER A 66 10.54 -14.32 -2.71
CA SER A 66 10.38 -15.52 -1.90
C SER A 66 10.29 -16.80 -2.77
N PHE A 67 9.60 -16.74 -3.91
CA PHE A 67 9.46 -17.86 -4.84
C PHE A 67 10.77 -18.20 -5.57
N LEU A 68 11.57 -17.19 -5.95
CA LEU A 68 12.88 -17.39 -6.59
C LEU A 68 13.97 -17.93 -5.63
N ASN A 69 13.73 -17.87 -4.32
CA ASN A 69 14.69 -18.30 -3.29
C ASN A 69 14.37 -19.67 -2.66
N PHE A 70 13.32 -20.34 -3.12
CA PHE A 70 12.99 -21.73 -2.80
C PHE A 70 13.82 -22.67 -3.66
#